data_AF-A0A8T2WJU6-F1
#
_entry.id   AF-A0A8T2WJU6-F1
#
_cell.length_a   1.000
_cell.length_b   1.000
_cell.length_c   1.000
_cell.angle_alpha   90.00
_cell.angle_beta   90.00
_cell.angle_gamma   90.00
#
_symmetry.space_group_name_H-M   'P 1'
#
loop_
_entity.id
_entity.type
_entity.pdbx_description
1 polymer ?
#
loop_
_entity_poly.entity_id
_entity_poly.type
_entity_poly.pdbx_seq_one_letter_code
_entity_poly.pdbx_strand_id
1 'polypeptide(L)'
;MIYIVTLSIFPGFIAEDLVQVTKRLSIKKATWGCILRLVFYPLFAACLNGPKWLKTEVPVAILTSMLGVTNGYLTSVLMILAPMAVSVSEAELSAIAMVVFLGIGLVGGSVIGWFWII
;
A
#
# COMPACT_ATOMS: atom_id res chain seq x y z
N MET A 1 -8.00 -15.42 11.61
CA MET A 1 -8.37 -14.58 10.43
C MET A 1 -8.85 -13.20 10.86
N ILE A 2 -9.94 -13.08 11.64
CA ILE A 2 -10.45 -11.79 12.15
C ILE A 2 -9.40 -11.01 12.98
N TYR A 3 -8.62 -11.69 13.84
CA TYR A 3 -7.54 -11.04 14.62
C TYR A 3 -6.39 -10.46 13.78
N ILE A 4 -6.10 -11.03 12.61
CA ILE A 4 -5.10 -10.48 11.68
C ILE A 4 -5.66 -9.25 10.98
N VAL A 5 -6.96 -9.25 10.65
CA VAL A 5 -7.66 -8.11 10.04
C VAL A 5 -7.83 -6.96 11.04
N THR A 6 -8.03 -7.25 12.34
CA THR A 6 -8.00 -6.24 13.40
C THR A 6 -6.59 -5.67 13.61
N LEU A 7 -5.53 -6.49 13.49
CA LEU A 7 -4.14 -6.01 13.46
C LEU A 7 -3.84 -5.13 12.23
N SER A 8 -4.53 -5.35 11.11
CA SER A 8 -4.48 -4.48 9.93
C SER A 8 -5.25 -3.16 10.09
N ILE A 9 -6.10 -3.02 11.12
CA ILE A 9 -6.77 -1.75 11.52
C ILE A 9 -5.92 -0.97 12.54
N PHE A 10 -5.05 -1.66 13.28
CA PHE A 10 -4.05 -1.06 14.18
C PHE A 10 -2.89 -0.25 13.55
N PRO A 11 -2.65 -0.16 12.22
CA PRO A 11 -1.62 0.74 11.69
C PRO A 11 -1.92 2.21 11.98
N GLY A 12 -3.19 2.60 12.15
CA GLY A 12 -3.57 3.98 12.48
C GLY A 12 -3.12 4.42 13.87
N PHE A 13 -3.19 3.52 14.86
CA PHE A 13 -2.79 3.80 16.25
C PHE A 13 -1.28 3.65 16.46
N ILE A 14 -0.65 2.71 15.75
CA ILE A 14 0.81 2.55 15.76
C ILE A 14 1.49 3.66 14.93
N ALA A 15 0.79 4.28 13.96
CA ALA A 15 1.34 5.37 13.18
C ALA A 15 1.67 6.62 14.01
N GLU A 16 0.91 6.93 15.06
CA GLU A 16 1.19 8.06 15.97
C GLU A 16 2.51 7.84 16.76
N ASP A 17 2.70 6.66 17.36
CA ASP A 17 3.98 6.27 18.00
C ASP A 17 5.14 6.15 16.98
N LEU A 18 4.82 5.70 15.76
CA LEU A 18 5.78 5.63 14.67
C LEU A 18 6.07 6.99 14.04
N VAL A 19 5.40 8.11 14.33
CA VAL A 19 5.79 9.43 13.77
C VAL A 19 7.27 9.71 14.06
N GLN A 20 7.79 9.28 15.21
CA GLN A 20 9.20 9.41 15.55
C GLN A 20 10.12 8.47 14.75
N VAL A 21 9.72 7.22 14.51
CA VAL A 21 10.45 6.24 13.67
C VAL A 21 10.34 6.57 12.18
N THR A 22 9.20 7.13 11.77
CA THR A 22 8.81 7.48 10.41
C THR A 22 9.43 8.79 9.96
N LYS A 23 9.77 9.70 10.91
CA LYS A 23 10.69 10.83 10.65
C LYS A 23 12.03 10.40 10.02
N ARG A 24 12.48 9.17 10.29
CA ARG A 24 13.69 8.58 9.70
C ARG A 24 13.44 7.88 8.35
N LEU A 25 12.19 7.57 8.02
CA LEU A 25 11.80 7.07 6.72
C LEU A 25 11.58 8.26 5.78
N SER A 26 12.59 8.56 4.97
CA SER A 26 12.49 9.60 3.96
C SER A 26 11.33 9.29 3.00
N ILE A 27 10.56 10.32 2.64
CA ILE A 27 9.51 10.27 1.60
C ILE A 27 10.04 9.53 0.37
N LYS A 28 11.30 9.75 -0.02
CA LYS A 28 11.95 9.04 -1.13
C LYS A 28 11.98 7.52 -0.97
N LYS A 29 12.29 7.02 0.23
CA LYS A 29 12.32 5.57 0.52
C LYS A 29 10.91 4.98 0.50
N ALA A 30 9.94 5.70 1.06
CA ALA A 30 8.54 5.27 1.04
C ALA A 30 7.98 5.25 -0.38
N THR A 31 8.27 6.27 -1.19
CA THR A 31 7.91 6.33 -2.62
C THR A 31 8.54 5.17 -3.40
N TRP A 32 9.82 4.88 -3.19
CA TRP A 32 10.46 3.70 -3.81
C TRP A 32 9.80 2.40 -3.35
N GLY A 33 9.46 2.28 -2.07
CA GLY A 33 8.69 1.15 -1.56
C GLY A 33 7.35 0.98 -2.27
N CYS A 34 6.64 2.06 -2.58
CA CYS A 34 5.40 2.04 -3.37
C CYS A 34 5.63 1.58 -4.82
N ILE A 35 6.68 2.06 -5.49
CA ILE A 35 7.03 1.65 -6.86
C ILE A 35 7.42 0.17 -6.89
N LEU A 36 8.18 -0.30 -5.90
CA LEU A 36 8.56 -1.70 -5.78
C LEU A 36 7.33 -2.62 -5.67
N ARG A 37 6.18 -2.12 -5.20
CA ARG A 37 4.95 -2.93 -5.16
C ARG A 37 4.48 -3.37 -6.55
N LEU A 38 4.87 -2.66 -7.62
CA LEU A 38 4.59 -3.10 -8.98
C LEU A 38 5.20 -4.47 -9.29
N VAL A 39 6.26 -4.88 -8.58
CA VAL A 39 6.87 -6.21 -8.70
C VAL A 39 5.95 -7.33 -8.22
N PHE A 40 4.98 -7.05 -7.34
CA PHE A 40 3.96 -8.04 -6.99
C PHE A 40 3.11 -8.45 -8.20
N TYR A 41 2.88 -7.56 -9.16
CA TYR A 41 2.08 -7.85 -10.35
C TYR A 41 2.65 -8.97 -11.25
N PRO A 42 3.92 -8.94 -11.69
CA PRO A 42 4.53 -10.07 -12.40
C PRO A 42 4.68 -11.32 -11.50
N LEU A 43 4.83 -11.17 -10.19
CA LEU A 43 4.81 -12.30 -9.24
C LEU A 43 3.46 -13.02 -9.20
N PHE A 44 2.35 -12.26 -9.19
CA PHE A 44 1.01 -12.83 -9.32
C PHE A 44 0.78 -13.45 -10.72
N ALA A 45 1.28 -12.82 -11.78
CA ALA A 45 1.28 -13.38 -13.13
C ALA A 45 2.00 -14.73 -13.19
N ALA A 46 3.17 -14.81 -12.55
CA ALA A 46 3.97 -16.02 -12.46
C ALA A 46 3.30 -17.09 -11.59
N CYS A 47 2.58 -16.74 -10.52
CA CYS A 47 1.80 -17.72 -9.77
C CYS A 47 0.63 -18.30 -10.59
N LEU A 48 0.01 -17.49 -11.44
CA LEU A 48 -1.13 -17.92 -12.29
C LEU A 48 -0.70 -18.76 -13.50
N ASN A 49 0.38 -18.35 -14.18
CA ASN A 49 0.90 -18.97 -15.41
C ASN A 49 2.07 -19.95 -15.18
N GLY A 50 2.62 -20.00 -13.97
CA GLY A 50 3.82 -20.76 -13.65
C GLY A 50 3.59 -22.25 -13.34
N PRO A 51 4.67 -22.96 -12.96
CA PRO A 51 4.63 -24.39 -12.65
C PRO A 51 3.69 -24.70 -11.47
N LYS A 52 3.13 -25.91 -11.45
CA LYS A 52 2.07 -26.34 -10.51
C LYS A 52 2.38 -26.10 -9.02
N TRP A 53 3.65 -26.01 -8.63
CA TRP A 53 4.09 -25.71 -7.26
C TRP A 53 3.87 -24.25 -6.85
N LEU A 54 3.97 -23.30 -7.78
CA LEU A 54 3.69 -21.86 -7.53
C LEU A 54 2.20 -21.53 -7.59
N LYS A 55 1.40 -22.42 -8.16
CA LYS A 55 -0.05 -22.25 -8.37
C LYS A 55 -0.90 -22.71 -7.17
N THR A 56 -0.26 -23.06 -6.05
CA THR A 56 -0.94 -23.44 -4.82
C THR A 56 -1.58 -22.22 -4.16
N GLU A 57 -2.65 -22.42 -3.39
CA GLU A 57 -3.38 -21.35 -2.69
C GLU A 57 -2.51 -20.63 -1.65
N VAL A 58 -1.55 -21.33 -1.07
CA VAL A 58 -0.64 -20.84 -0.02
C VAL A 58 0.26 -19.68 -0.49
N PRO A 59 1.06 -19.78 -1.57
CA PRO A 59 1.89 -18.68 -2.05
C PRO A 59 1.06 -17.46 -2.48
N VAL A 60 -0.10 -17.67 -3.11
CA VAL A 60 -1.00 -16.57 -3.51
C VAL A 60 -1.57 -15.86 -2.28
N ALA A 61 -2.00 -16.61 -1.26
CA ALA A 61 -2.48 -16.06 0.01
C ALA A 61 -1.39 -15.27 0.74
N ILE A 62 -0.16 -15.79 0.79
CA ILE A 62 0.99 -15.09 1.41
C ILE A 62 1.32 -13.80 0.67
N LEU A 63 1.42 -13.84 -0.66
CA LEU A 63 1.69 -12.66 -1.49
C LEU A 63 0.60 -11.60 -1.35
N THR A 64 -0.67 -12.02 -1.30
CA THR A 64 -1.82 -11.12 -1.10
C THR A 64 -1.78 -10.48 0.28
N SER A 65 -1.44 -11.27 1.30
CA SER A 65 -1.27 -10.77 2.67
C SER A 65 -0.13 -9.75 2.75
N MET A 66 1.03 -10.04 2.14
CA MET A 66 2.16 -9.12 2.09
C MET A 66 1.85 -7.84 1.32
N LEU A 67 1.14 -7.94 0.19
CA LEU A 67 0.68 -6.78 -0.57
C LEU A 67 -0.27 -5.93 0.27
N GLY A 68 -1.24 -6.55 0.97
CA GLY A 68 -2.19 -5.86 1.84
C GLY A 68 -1.50 -5.13 2.99
N VAL A 69 -0.58 -5.80 3.70
CA VAL A 69 0.19 -5.21 4.80
C VAL A 69 1.06 -4.05 4.32
N THR A 70 1.81 -4.23 3.22
CA THR A 70 2.66 -3.16 2.67
C THR A 70 1.85 -2.00 2.13
N ASN A 71 0.65 -2.25 1.57
CA ASN A 71 -0.23 -1.19 1.10
C ASN A 71 -0.84 -0.41 2.26
N GLY A 72 -1.35 -1.06 3.29
CA GLY A 72 -1.84 -0.38 4.48
C GLY A 72 -0.75 0.46 5.15
N TYR A 73 0.42 -0.12 5.41
CA TYR A 73 1.50 0.55 6.13
C TYR A 73 2.12 1.72 5.36
N LEU A 74 2.64 1.48 4.16
CA LEU A 74 3.38 2.51 3.41
C LEU A 74 2.46 3.62 2.90
N THR A 75 1.20 3.31 2.56
CA THR A 75 0.23 4.33 2.12
C THR A 75 -0.19 5.23 3.29
N SER A 76 -0.48 4.66 4.47
CA SER A 76 -0.75 5.47 5.67
C SER A 76 0.44 6.35 6.06
N VAL A 77 1.66 5.81 6.01
CA VAL A 77 2.89 6.59 6.27
C VAL A 77 3.02 7.78 5.31
N LEU A 78 2.79 7.58 4.01
CA LEU A 78 2.84 8.69 3.04
C LEU A 78 1.74 9.71 3.28
N MET A 79 0.51 9.27 3.56
CA MET A 79 -0.62 10.17 3.84
C MET A 79 -0.43 11.01 5.11
N ILE A 80 0.40 10.56 6.05
CA ILE A 80 0.77 11.33 7.24
C ILE A 80 1.95 12.27 6.94
N LEU A 81 3.01 11.77 6.30
CA LEU A 81 4.24 12.54 6.11
C LEU A 81 4.12 13.67 5.08
N ALA A 82 3.35 13.47 4.02
CA ALA A 82 3.29 14.42 2.92
C ALA A 82 2.57 15.75 3.26
N PRO A 83 1.44 15.81 3.99
CA PRO A 83 0.89 17.09 4.45
C PRO A 83 1.78 17.75 5.52
N MET A 84 2.61 16.99 6.24
CA MET A 84 3.60 17.54 7.18
C MET A 84 4.88 18.05 6.48
N ALA A 85 5.09 17.74 5.21
CA ALA A 85 6.24 18.20 4.43
C ALA A 85 6.03 19.59 3.81
N VAL A 86 4.79 20.09 3.82
CA VAL A 86 4.42 21.41 3.33
C VAL A 86 4.17 22.37 4.49
N SER A 87 4.04 23.67 4.18
CA SER A 87 3.73 24.68 5.18
C SER A 87 2.35 24.42 5.81
N VAL A 88 2.16 24.80 7.09
CA VAL A 88 0.89 24.60 7.81
C VAL A 88 -0.29 25.26 7.10
N SER A 89 -0.04 26.37 6.40
CA SER A 89 -1.05 27.10 5.62
C SER A 89 -1.56 26.32 4.40
N GLU A 90 -0.78 25.37 3.87
CA GLU A 90 -1.10 24.60 2.66
C GLU A 90 -1.29 23.10 2.95
N ALA A 91 -1.06 22.66 4.19
CA ALA A 91 -1.16 21.27 4.62
C ALA A 91 -2.55 20.68 4.39
N GLU A 92 -3.60 21.47 4.59
CA GLU A 92 -4.99 21.04 4.36
C GLU A 92 -5.24 20.72 2.89
N LEU A 93 -4.81 21.61 1.99
CA LEU A 93 -4.94 21.40 0.54
C LEU A 93 -4.14 20.18 0.08
N SER A 94 -2.93 20.00 0.62
CA SER A 94 -2.09 18.83 0.34
C SER A 94 -2.75 17.52 0.78
N ALA A 95 -3.31 17.49 2.00
CA ALA A 95 -4.02 16.32 2.52
C ALA A 95 -5.23 15.94 1.65
N ILE A 96 -6.04 16.92 1.25
CA ILE A 96 -7.19 16.72 0.36
C ILE A 96 -6.73 16.17 -0.99
N ALA A 97 -5.72 16.79 -1.61
CA ALA A 97 -5.18 16.34 -2.89
C ALA A 97 -4.69 14.89 -2.83
N MET A 98 -4.02 14.49 -1.75
CA MET A 98 -3.57 13.11 -1.56
C MET A 98 -4.72 12.11 -1.47
N VAL A 99 -5.79 12.42 -0.74
CA VAL A 99 -6.96 11.55 -0.64
C VAL A 99 -7.65 11.40 -2.01
N VAL A 100 -7.74 12.49 -2.78
CA VAL A 100 -8.29 12.46 -4.13
C VAL A 100 -7.46 11.55 -5.04
N PHE A 101 -6.13 11.69 -5.05
CA PHE A 101 -5.25 10.83 -5.85
C PHE A 101 -5.33 9.35 -5.43
N LEU A 102 -5.46 9.07 -4.13
CA LEU A 102 -5.70 7.71 -3.64
C LEU A 102 -7.01 7.14 -4.20
N GLY A 103 -8.10 7.92 -4.13
CA GLY A 103 -9.40 7.53 -4.66
C GLY A 103 -9.35 7.22 -6.15
N ILE A 104 -8.69 8.09 -6.94
CA ILE A 104 -8.47 7.87 -8.37
C ILE A 104 -7.67 6.57 -8.61
N GLY A 105 -6.62 6.33 -7.84
CA GLY A 105 -5.81 5.11 -7.93
C GLY A 105 -6.59 3.84 -7.62
N LEU A 106 -7.49 3.87 -6.62
CA LEU A 106 -8.35 2.74 -6.28
C LEU A 106 -9.37 2.44 -7.39
N VAL A 107 -10.03 3.48 -7.91
CA VAL A 107 -10.99 3.35 -9.03
C VAL A 107 -10.28 2.85 -10.28
N GLY A 108 -9.16 3.48 -10.67
CA GLY A 108 -8.36 3.08 -11.82
C GLY A 108 -7.80 1.66 -11.69
N GLY A 109 -7.33 1.29 -10.51
CA GLY A 109 -6.87 -0.07 -10.20
C GLY A 109 -7.97 -1.12 -10.35
N SER A 110 -9.21 -0.80 -9.96
CA SER A 110 -10.36 -1.69 -10.18
C SER A 110 -10.66 -1.89 -11.67
N VAL A 111 -10.55 -0.85 -12.49
CA VAL A 111 -10.76 -0.94 -13.95
C VAL A 111 -9.66 -1.77 -14.61
N ILE A 112 -8.39 -1.51 -14.27
CA ILE A 112 -7.24 -2.27 -14.81
C ILE A 112 -7.28 -3.73 -14.35
N GLY A 113 -7.71 -4.00 -13.11
CA GLY A 113 -7.88 -5.36 -12.59
C GLY A 113 -8.88 -6.18 -13.40
N TRP A 114 -9.86 -5.54 -14.02
CA TRP A 114 -10.83 -6.22 -14.89
C TRP A 114 -10.18 -6.81 -16.15
N PHE A 115 -9.19 -6.10 -16.73
CA PHE A 115 -8.40 -6.59 -17.86
C PHE A 115 -7.49 -7.78 -17.51
N TRP A 116 -7.28 -8.09 -16.23
CA TRP A 116 -6.52 -9.27 -15.83
C TRP A 116 -7.34 -10.57 -15.92
N ILE A 117 -8.67 -10.44 -15.90
CA ILE A 117 -9.62 -11.56 -15.90
C ILE A 117 -10.07 -11.89 -17.33
N ILE A 118 -10.09 -10.90 -18.22
CA ILE A 118 -10.42 -11.02 -19.65
C ILE A 118 -9.19 -11.51 -20.41
#